data_AF-A0A822VZ32-F1
#
_entry.id   AF-A0A822VZ32-F1
#
_cell.length_a   1.000
_cell.length_b   1.000
_cell.length_c   1.000
_cell.angle_alpha   90.00
_cell.angle_beta   90.00
_cell.angle_gamma   90.00
#
_symmetry.space_group_name_H-M   'P 1'
#
loop_
_entity.id
_entity.type
_entity.pdbx_description
1 polymer ?
#
loop_
_entity_poly.entity_id
_entity_poly.type
_entity_poly.pdbx_seq_one_letter_code
_entity_poly.pdbx_strand_id
1 'polypeptide(L)'
;MRLIDPAYTLSDNQKILQVVDNVERIYREGENEKATQMIFSDIGTPKSKEEGFDVYNELKDLLVDRGIPKEAIAFVHDANTDDKKNSLSRKVNSGEVRILMASTEKGGTGLNVQSRMKAVHHLDVPWRPSDVGRILRTFKIKKNVEVTDNGKDNF
;
A
#
# COMPACT_ATOMS: atom_id res chain seq x y z
N MET A 1 7.87 -8.30 21.44
CA MET A 1 7.06 -9.15 20.55
C MET A 1 5.62 -8.69 20.70
N ARG A 2 5.06 -8.01 19.70
CA ARG A 2 3.64 -7.60 19.73
C ARG A 2 2.80 -8.83 19.35
N LEU A 3 1.79 -9.12 20.16
CA LEU A 3 0.81 -10.16 19.88
C LEU A 3 -0.15 -9.61 18.83
N ILE A 4 0.01 -10.10 17.60
CA ILE A 4 -0.97 -9.92 16.53
C ILE A 4 -2.15 -10.86 16.83
N ASP A 5 -3.36 -10.43 16.50
CA ASP A 5 -4.62 -11.14 16.73
C ASP A 5 -4.52 -12.63 16.34
N PRO A 6 -5.03 -13.58 17.15
CA PRO A 6 -5.02 -15.02 16.84
C PRO A 6 -5.69 -15.40 15.51
N ALA A 7 -6.42 -14.49 14.86
CA ALA A 7 -6.91 -14.64 13.50
C ALA A 7 -5.81 -14.59 12.41
N TYR A 8 -4.60 -14.12 12.73
CA TYR A 8 -3.47 -14.05 11.79
C TYR A 8 -2.51 -15.21 11.97
N THR A 9 -2.10 -15.78 10.84
CA THR A 9 -1.12 -16.85 10.82
C THR A 9 0.31 -16.29 10.83
N LEU A 10 1.29 -17.13 11.21
CA LEU A 10 2.70 -16.75 11.15
C LEU A 10 3.15 -16.37 9.73
N SER A 11 2.56 -16.97 8.69
CA SER A 11 2.84 -16.64 7.30
C SER A 11 2.30 -15.26 6.91
N ASP A 12 1.16 -14.82 7.48
CA ASP A 12 0.65 -13.46 7.25
C ASP A 12 1.60 -12.41 7.83
N ASN A 13 2.18 -12.67 9.01
CA ASN A 13 3.18 -11.79 9.60
C ASN A 13 4.45 -11.68 8.73
N GLN A 14 4.90 -12.78 8.13
CA GLN A 14 6.05 -12.76 7.22
C GLN A 14 5.76 -11.92 5.97
N LYS A 15 4.54 -12.03 5.40
CA LYS A 15 4.13 -11.22 4.24
C LYS A 15 4.08 -9.73 4.56
N ILE A 16 3.53 -9.37 5.72
CA ILE A 16 3.49 -7.97 6.18
C ILE A 16 4.92 -7.41 6.27
N LEU A 17 5.84 -8.13 6.89
CA LEU A 17 7.23 -7.69 7.02
C LEU A 17 7.93 -7.57 5.66
N GLN A 18 7.70 -8.51 4.73
CA GLN A 18 8.24 -8.42 3.37
C GLN A 18 7.72 -7.20 2.59
N VAL A 19 6.42 -6.90 2.72
CA VAL A 19 5.83 -5.67 2.14
C VAL A 19 6.51 -4.44 2.76
N VAL A 20 6.67 -4.40 4.07
CA VAL A 20 7.32 -3.28 4.77
C VAL A 20 8.75 -3.08 4.29
N ASP A 21 9.54 -4.15 4.21
CA ASP A 21 10.94 -4.07 3.75
C ASP A 21 11.02 -3.56 2.29
N ASN A 22 10.16 -4.06 1.40
CA ASN A 22 10.12 -3.61 0.01
C ASN A 22 9.68 -2.15 -0.14
N VAL A 23 8.63 -1.75 0.59
CA VAL A 23 8.13 -0.37 0.59
C VAL A 23 9.19 0.57 1.14
N GLU A 24 9.86 0.21 2.23
CA GLU A 24 10.96 0.99 2.81
C GLU A 24 12.09 1.18 1.80
N ARG A 25 12.55 0.09 1.16
CA ARG A 25 13.61 0.12 0.15
C ARG A 25 13.28 1.12 -0.97
N ILE A 26 12.11 0.97 -1.58
CA ILE A 26 11.67 1.83 -2.71
C ILE A 26 11.43 3.27 -2.24
N TYR A 27 11.00 3.48 -0.99
CA TYR A 27 10.87 4.82 -0.41
C TYR A 27 12.24 5.51 -0.34
N ARG A 28 13.27 4.81 0.14
CA ARG A 28 14.64 5.36 0.25
C ARG A 28 15.27 5.57 -1.13
N GLU A 29 15.17 4.60 -2.02
CA GLU A 29 15.70 4.71 -3.40
C GLU A 29 15.04 5.84 -4.18
N GLY A 30 13.73 6.02 -4.01
CA GLY A 30 12.93 7.02 -4.71
C GLY A 30 12.92 8.42 -4.06
N GLU A 31 13.80 8.70 -3.10
CA GLU A 31 13.83 9.97 -2.35
C GLU A 31 14.01 11.19 -3.27
N ASN A 32 14.94 11.10 -4.22
CA ASN A 32 15.26 12.19 -5.14
C ASN A 32 14.10 12.54 -6.09
N GLU A 33 13.34 11.53 -6.53
CA GLU A 33 12.20 11.69 -7.42
C GLU A 33 10.86 11.86 -6.66
N LYS A 34 10.90 11.78 -5.33
CA LYS A 34 9.74 11.70 -4.45
C LYS A 34 8.74 10.63 -4.93
N ALA A 35 9.26 9.45 -5.21
CA ALA A 35 8.50 8.31 -5.71
C ALA A 35 7.31 8.01 -4.80
N THR A 36 6.17 7.69 -5.42
CA THR A 36 4.95 7.25 -4.76
C THR A 36 4.78 5.74 -4.95
N GLN A 37 4.23 5.09 -3.94
CA GLN A 37 3.92 3.67 -3.92
C GLN A 37 2.48 3.46 -3.47
N MET A 38 1.86 2.37 -3.92
CA MET A 38 0.53 1.97 -3.49
C MET A 38 0.54 0.56 -2.92
N ILE A 39 -0.10 0.36 -1.78
CA ILE A 39 -0.26 -0.93 -1.13
C ILE A 39 -1.74 -1.29 -1.15
N PHE A 40 -2.04 -2.48 -1.67
CA PHE A 40 -3.38 -3.04 -1.75
C PHE A 40 -3.59 -4.17 -0.74
N SER A 41 -4.67 -4.09 0.02
CA SER A 41 -5.11 -5.12 0.98
C SER A 41 -6.63 -5.23 0.96
N ASP A 42 -7.17 -6.42 0.72
CA ASP A 42 -8.60 -6.71 0.90
C ASP A 42 -8.88 -7.34 2.27
N ILE A 43 -7.85 -7.75 3.02
CA ILE A 43 -7.97 -8.17 4.41
C ILE A 43 -8.21 -6.95 5.28
N GLY A 44 -9.37 -6.94 5.94
CA GLY A 44 -9.75 -5.96 6.96
C GLY A 44 -9.88 -4.55 6.39
N THR A 45 -11.07 -4.14 5.97
CA THR A 45 -11.37 -2.70 5.83
C THR A 45 -11.04 -2.00 7.14
N PRO A 46 -10.40 -0.80 7.13
CA PRO A 46 -9.96 -0.14 8.35
C PRO A 46 -11.15 0.06 9.29
N LYS A 47 -11.15 -0.68 10.40
CA LYS A 47 -12.12 -0.52 11.48
C LYS A 47 -11.58 0.47 12.49
N SER A 48 -12.46 1.19 13.18
CA SER A 48 -12.09 2.04 14.32
C SER A 48 -11.23 1.23 15.31
N LYS A 49 -10.24 1.88 15.96
CA LYS A 49 -9.27 1.28 16.90
C LYS A 49 -9.87 0.39 18.01
N GLU A 50 -11.19 0.40 18.20
CA GLU A 50 -11.93 -0.35 19.21
C GLU A 50 -12.38 -1.74 18.73
N GLU A 51 -12.29 -2.10 17.45
CA GLU A 51 -12.84 -3.36 16.89
C GLU A 51 -11.80 -4.35 16.33
N GLY A 52 -10.59 -4.39 16.89
CA GLY A 52 -9.60 -5.43 16.60
C GLY A 52 -8.47 -5.00 15.66
N PHE A 53 -7.63 -5.97 15.30
CA PHE A 53 -6.41 -5.76 14.52
C PHE A 53 -6.72 -5.29 13.09
N ASP A 54 -6.06 -4.21 12.67
CA ASP A 54 -6.21 -3.57 11.36
C ASP A 54 -4.86 -3.57 10.64
N VAL A 55 -4.75 -4.36 9.57
CA VAL A 55 -3.57 -4.49 8.71
C VAL A 55 -3.06 -3.13 8.22
N TYR A 56 -3.97 -2.21 7.93
CA TYR A 56 -3.62 -0.87 7.46
C TYR A 56 -2.87 -0.09 8.53
N ASN A 57 -3.35 -0.16 9.77
CA ASN A 57 -2.71 0.50 10.90
C ASN A 57 -1.41 -0.22 11.29
N GLU A 58 -1.35 -1.56 11.25
CA GLU A 58 -0.11 -2.29 11.51
C GLU A 58 0.98 -1.97 10.48
N LEU A 59 0.65 -1.99 9.18
CA LEU A 59 1.59 -1.59 8.12
C LEU A 59 2.09 -0.16 8.34
N LYS A 60 1.19 0.76 8.69
CA LYS A 60 1.56 2.14 8.96
C LYS A 60 2.50 2.25 10.16
N ASP A 61 2.17 1.59 11.26
CA ASP A 61 2.98 1.61 12.48
C ASP A 61 4.38 1.01 12.22
N LEU A 62 4.46 -0.12 11.52
CA LEU A 62 5.73 -0.73 11.13
C LEU A 62 6.57 0.20 10.22
N LEU A 63 5.95 0.84 9.24
CA LEU A 63 6.66 1.80 8.36
C LEU A 63 7.15 3.03 9.12
N VAL A 64 6.36 3.53 10.08
CA VAL A 64 6.76 4.63 10.97
C VAL A 64 7.91 4.20 11.88
N ASP A 65 7.89 2.98 12.41
CA ASP A 65 8.98 2.41 13.20
C ASP A 65 10.27 2.27 12.37
N ARG A 66 10.17 2.07 11.05
CA ARG A 66 11.31 2.13 10.10
C ARG A 66 11.78 3.55 9.77
N GLY A 67 11.15 4.58 10.36
CA GLY A 67 11.53 5.98 10.21
C GLY A 67 10.85 6.72 9.05
N ILE A 68 9.80 6.15 8.46
CA ILE A 68 9.01 6.87 7.45
C ILE A 68 8.05 7.85 8.16
N PRO A 69 8.03 9.15 7.79
CA PRO A 69 7.13 10.11 8.41
C PRO A 69 5.67 9.69 8.25
N LYS A 70 4.87 9.79 9.32
CA LYS A 70 3.45 9.45 9.31
C LYS A 70 2.66 10.26 8.27
N GLU A 71 3.10 11.48 7.97
CA GLU A 71 2.52 12.40 6.99
C GLU A 71 2.74 11.93 5.55
N ALA A 72 3.77 11.10 5.31
CA ALA A 72 4.06 10.52 4.01
C ALA A 72 3.16 9.34 3.66
N ILE A 73 2.33 8.87 4.61
CA ILE A 73 1.46 7.70 4.50
C ILE A 73 -0.01 8.15 4.57
N ALA A 74 -0.82 7.79 3.58
CA ALA A 74 -2.24 8.13 3.56
C ALA A 74 -3.14 6.96 3.16
N PHE A 75 -4.33 6.89 3.76
CA PHE A 75 -5.36 5.93 3.40
C PHE A 75 -6.29 6.52 2.36
N VAL A 76 -6.48 5.82 1.24
CA VAL A 76 -7.45 6.21 0.20
C VAL A 76 -8.89 6.19 0.73
N HIS A 77 -9.16 5.36 1.74
CA HIS A 77 -10.46 5.27 2.40
C HIS A 77 -10.93 6.60 3.02
N ASP A 78 -10.00 7.45 3.47
CA ASP A 78 -10.32 8.75 4.07
C ASP A 78 -10.78 9.79 3.03
N ALA A 79 -10.43 9.58 1.76
CA ALA A 79 -10.77 10.44 0.62
C ALA A 79 -12.11 10.05 -0.01
N ASN A 80 -13.20 10.20 0.75
CA ASN A 80 -14.55 9.79 0.34
C ASN A 80 -15.36 10.85 -0.45
N THR A 81 -14.83 12.07 -0.62
CA THR A 81 -15.44 13.13 -1.44
C THR A 81 -14.47 13.58 -2.54
N ASP A 82 -14.98 14.18 -3.61
CA ASP A 82 -14.13 14.65 -4.71
C ASP A 82 -13.12 15.70 -4.26
N ASP A 83 -13.50 16.60 -3.34
CA ASP A 83 -12.57 17.57 -2.75
C ASP A 83 -11.43 16.90 -1.98
N LYS A 84 -11.72 15.86 -1.19
CA LYS A 84 -10.70 15.11 -0.47
C LYS A 84 -9.81 14.30 -1.42
N LYS A 85 -10.38 13.70 -2.48
CA LYS A 85 -9.61 13.01 -3.52
C LYS A 85 -8.69 13.96 -4.28
N ASN A 86 -9.17 15.16 -4.60
CA ASN A 86 -8.38 16.21 -5.23
C ASN A 86 -7.25 16.69 -4.31
N SER A 87 -7.54 16.90 -3.02
CA SER A 87 -6.54 17.26 -2.01
C SER A 87 -5.48 16.17 -1.87
N LEU A 88 -5.88 14.90 -1.74
CA LEU A 88 -4.96 13.77 -1.67
C LEU A 88 -4.09 13.67 -2.94
N SER A 89 -4.69 13.82 -4.12
CA SER A 89 -3.97 13.82 -5.38
C SER A 89 -2.92 14.95 -5.42
N ARG A 90 -3.23 16.15 -4.92
CA ARG A 90 -2.26 17.26 -4.84
C ARG A 90 -1.08 16.92 -3.91
N LYS A 91 -1.35 16.36 -2.74
CA LYS A 91 -0.32 15.94 -1.77
C LYS A 91 0.60 14.86 -2.32
N VAL A 92 0.04 13.94 -3.09
CA VAL A 92 0.82 12.89 -3.76
C VAL A 92 1.67 13.50 -4.87
N ASN A 93 1.09 14.37 -5.69
CA ASN A 93 1.81 15.03 -6.79
C ASN A 93 2.88 16.02 -6.30
N SER A 94 2.77 16.58 -5.10
CA SER A 94 3.82 17.38 -4.47
C SER A 94 4.92 16.54 -3.81
N GLY A 95 4.69 15.23 -3.60
CA GLY A 95 5.60 14.34 -2.89
C GLY A 95 5.51 14.44 -1.36
N GLU A 96 4.50 15.14 -0.82
CA GLU A 96 4.18 15.13 0.62
C GLU A 96 3.72 13.74 1.05
N VAL A 97 2.82 13.13 0.27
CA VAL A 97 2.37 11.74 0.45
C VAL A 97 3.05 10.86 -0.58
N ARG A 98 3.69 9.79 -0.11
CA ARG A 98 4.48 8.87 -0.95
C ARG A 98 4.06 7.42 -0.79
N ILE A 99 3.26 7.08 0.21
CA ILE A 99 2.72 5.74 0.40
C ILE A 99 1.20 5.88 0.51
N LEU A 100 0.49 5.23 -0.40
CA LEU A 100 -0.96 5.16 -0.42
C LEU A 100 -1.39 3.75 -0.05
N MET A 101 -2.35 3.62 0.85
CA MET A 101 -2.96 2.34 1.17
C MET A 101 -4.44 2.35 0.78
N ALA A 102 -4.87 1.30 0.08
CA ALA A 102 -6.23 1.18 -0.43
C ALA A 102 -6.68 -0.28 -0.50
N SER A 103 -7.98 -0.54 -0.47
CA SER A 103 -8.50 -1.84 -0.87
C SER A 103 -8.42 -2.03 -2.39
N THR A 104 -8.43 -3.28 -2.86
CA THR A 104 -8.36 -3.59 -4.29
C THR A 104 -9.57 -3.01 -5.03
N GLU A 105 -10.74 -3.01 -4.39
CA GLU A 105 -11.94 -2.34 -4.91
C GLU A 105 -11.78 -0.82 -5.00
N LYS A 106 -11.11 -0.21 -4.01
CA LYS A 106 -10.90 1.25 -3.97
C LYS A 106 -9.67 1.73 -4.75
N GLY A 107 -8.83 0.86 -5.26
CA GLY A 107 -7.73 1.29 -6.11
C GLY A 107 -8.18 2.00 -7.39
N GLY A 108 -9.41 1.75 -7.85
CA GLY A 108 -9.98 2.33 -9.07
C GLY A 108 -10.59 3.72 -8.90
N THR A 109 -10.49 4.37 -7.73
CA THR A 109 -11.40 5.47 -7.32
C THR A 109 -11.16 6.86 -7.92
N GLY A 110 -10.49 6.97 -9.07
CA GLY A 110 -10.34 8.25 -9.77
C GLY A 110 -9.32 9.22 -9.16
N LEU A 111 -8.34 8.70 -8.40
CA LEU A 111 -7.19 9.50 -7.96
C LEU A 111 -6.20 9.71 -9.11
N ASN A 112 -5.71 10.95 -9.27
CA ASN A 112 -4.66 11.29 -10.24
C ASN A 112 -3.29 11.24 -9.56
N VAL A 113 -2.77 10.03 -9.39
CA VAL A 113 -1.54 9.71 -8.65
C VAL A 113 -0.50 8.97 -9.50
N GLN A 114 -0.76 8.82 -10.80
CA GLN A 114 0.05 8.02 -11.72
C GLN A 114 1.38 8.70 -12.09
N SER A 115 1.51 10.00 -11.87
CA SER A 115 2.66 10.81 -12.31
C SER A 115 3.97 10.40 -11.62
N ARG A 116 3.89 10.00 -10.34
CA ARG A 116 5.02 9.60 -9.48
C ARG A 116 4.96 8.15 -9.02
N MET A 117 3.97 7.39 -9.49
CA MET A 117 3.80 6.00 -9.10
C MET A 117 5.01 5.18 -9.58
N LYS A 118 5.71 4.56 -8.63
CA LYS A 118 6.92 3.77 -8.83
C LYS A 118 6.70 2.30 -8.54
N ALA A 119 5.85 1.99 -7.56
CA ALA A 119 5.58 0.61 -7.19
C ALA A 119 4.14 0.39 -6.72
N VAL A 120 3.64 -0.82 -6.98
CA VAL A 120 2.38 -1.32 -6.44
C VAL A 120 2.61 -2.66 -5.76
N HIS A 121 2.18 -2.74 -4.50
CA HIS A 121 2.32 -3.91 -3.64
C HIS A 121 0.93 -4.48 -3.37
N HIS A 122 0.80 -5.80 -3.38
CA HIS A 122 -0.46 -6.48 -3.04
C HIS A 122 -0.21 -7.46 -1.90
N LEU A 123 -0.93 -7.31 -0.79
CA LEU A 123 -0.73 -8.13 0.39
C LEU A 123 -1.41 -9.51 0.27
N ASP A 124 -2.62 -9.55 -0.29
CA ASP A 124 -3.51 -10.72 -0.11
C ASP A 124 -3.74 -11.58 -1.35
N VAL A 125 -3.11 -11.25 -2.49
CA VAL A 125 -3.37 -12.00 -3.73
C VAL A 125 -2.45 -13.21 -3.80
N PRO A 126 -2.99 -14.45 -3.81
CA PRO A 126 -2.24 -15.61 -4.27
C PRO A 126 -2.04 -15.46 -5.79
N TRP A 127 -0.83 -15.09 -6.20
CA TRP A 127 -0.57 -14.68 -7.58
C TRP A 127 -0.69 -15.83 -8.58
N ARG A 128 -1.80 -15.86 -9.35
CA ARG A 128 -1.82 -16.47 -10.67
C ARG A 128 -1.45 -15.41 -11.72
N PRO A 129 -0.72 -15.74 -12.80
CA PRO A 129 -0.30 -14.77 -13.84
C PRO A 129 -1.45 -13.92 -14.43
N SER A 130 -2.68 -14.44 -14.44
CA SER A 130 -3.89 -13.73 -14.87
C SER A 130 -4.21 -12.49 -14.03
N ASP A 131 -3.87 -12.52 -12.74
CA ASP A 131 -4.18 -11.46 -11.79
C ASP A 131 -3.22 -10.26 -11.96
N VAL A 132 -1.98 -10.51 -12.42
CA VAL A 132 -0.97 -9.46 -12.74
C VAL A 132 -1.46 -8.60 -13.89
N GLY A 133 -1.94 -9.26 -14.94
CA GLY A 133 -2.52 -8.59 -16.09
C GLY A 133 -3.79 -7.80 -15.75
N ARG A 134 -4.52 -8.17 -14.69
CA ARG A 134 -5.69 -7.41 -14.21
C ARG A 134 -5.24 -6.14 -13.48
N ILE A 135 -4.31 -6.23 -12.53
CA ILE A 135 -3.81 -5.08 -11.75
C ILE A 135 -3.20 -4.00 -12.66
N LEU A 136 -2.33 -4.40 -13.59
CA LEU A 136 -1.70 -3.48 -14.54
C LEU A 136 -2.75 -2.76 -15.42
N ARG A 137 -3.81 -3.46 -15.83
CA ARG A 137 -4.92 -2.89 -16.62
C ARG A 137 -5.81 -1.97 -15.77
N THR A 138 -6.19 -2.39 -14.57
CA THR A 138 -7.09 -1.65 -13.68
C THR A 138 -6.50 -0.28 -13.34
N PHE A 139 -5.21 -0.22 -13.02
CA PHE A 139 -4.58 1.03 -12.54
C PHE A 139 -3.90 1.84 -13.65
N LYS A 140 -4.03 1.43 -14.94
CA LYS A 140 -3.39 2.09 -16.10
C LYS A 140 -1.92 2.43 -15.83
N ILE A 141 -1.21 1.50 -15.21
CA ILE A 141 0.14 1.72 -14.72
C ILE A 141 1.11 1.83 -15.91
N LYS A 142 1.98 2.84 -15.91
CA LYS A 142 3.01 3.00 -16.95
C LYS A 142 4.04 1.85 -16.86
N LYS A 143 4.69 1.51 -17.99
CA LYS A 143 5.64 0.38 -18.13
C LYS A 143 6.83 0.33 -17.13
N ASN A 144 7.08 1.37 -16.34
CA ASN A 144 8.25 1.48 -15.45
C ASN A 144 7.90 1.36 -13.95
N VAL A 145 6.76 0.75 -13.62
CA VAL A 145 6.33 0.55 -12.23
C VAL A 145 6.64 -0.87 -11.81
N GLU A 146 7.33 -0.98 -10.69
CA GLU A 146 7.67 -2.26 -10.07
C GLU A 146 6.42 -2.85 -9.40
N VAL A 147 6.15 -4.12 -9.70
CA VAL A 147 5.08 -4.88 -9.04
C VAL A 147 5.76 -6.00 -8.26
N THR A 148 5.69 -5.91 -6.94
CA THR A 148 6.32 -6.85 -6.00
C THR A 148 5.30 -7.91 -5.57
N ASP A 149 5.71 -9.18 -5.68
CA ASP A 149 4.97 -10.35 -5.21
C ASP A 149 5.61 -10.83 -3.88
N ASN A 150 4.82 -10.83 -2.81
CA ASN A 150 5.25 -11.34 -1.49
C ASN A 150 4.58 -12.69 -1.17
N GLY A 151 4.04 -13.38 -2.18
CA GLY A 151 3.25 -14.62 -2.04
C GLY A 151 4.02 -15.92 -2.32
N LYS A 152 5.33 -15.89 -2.61
CA LYS A 152 6.09 -17.12 -2.83
C LYS A 152 6.68 -17.68 -1.55
N ASP A 153 5.96 -18.61 -0.95
CA ASP A 153 6.59 -19.74 -0.27
C ASP A 153 7.32 -20.57 -1.35
N ASN A 154 8.66 -20.54 -1.32
CA ASN A 154 9.47 -21.52 -2.03
C ASN A 154 9.23 -22.89 -1.40
N PHE A 155 8.42 -23.73 -2.05
CA PHE A 155 8.50 -25.18 -1.89
C PHE A 155 9.45 -25.76 -2.95
#